data_AF-A0A519P7B6-F1
#
_entry.id   AF-A0A519P7B6-F1
#
_cell.length_a   1.000
_cell.length_b   1.000
_cell.length_c   1.000
_cell.angle_alpha   90.00
_cell.angle_beta   90.00
_cell.angle_gamma   90.00
#
_symmetry.space_group_name_H-M   'P 1'
#
loop_
_entity.id
_entity.type
_entity.pdbx_description
1 polymer ?
#
loop_
_entity_poly.entity_id
_entity_poly.type
_entity_poly.pdbx_seq_one_letter_code
_entity_poly.pdbx_strand_id
1 'polypeptide(L)'
;GWGMLCSGSPNHLKDGIQPLVGLIETDWLPFPFTMNWVFTRPGKIRFEKGEPFCFITLVEHRKMEEVTPIIRSLESNPVMHGQFEAWNRQRTDFNKRLASGDPDAAKEAWQRFYFKGELPEELGTAPETHANKRRLQTPRLA
;
A
#
# COMPACT_ATOMS: atom_id res chain seq x y z
N GLY A 1 2.71 23.66 -4.58
CA GLY A 1 1.31 23.35 -4.94
C GLY A 1 1.10 21.86 -4.81
N TRP A 2 0.09 21.32 -5.50
CA TRP A 2 -0.30 19.91 -5.39
C TRP A 2 -0.39 19.29 -6.78
N GLY A 3 0.24 18.13 -6.93
CA GLY A 3 0.05 17.26 -8.08
C GLY A 3 -0.94 16.14 -7.79
N MET A 4 -1.44 15.51 -8.85
CA MET A 4 -2.19 14.27 -8.77
C MET A 4 -1.35 13.12 -9.32
N LEU A 5 -1.19 12.07 -8.53
CA LEU A 5 -0.72 10.78 -9.04
C LEU A 5 -1.94 10.01 -9.54
N CYS A 6 -1.98 9.75 -10.84
CA CYS A 6 -3.05 9.01 -11.50
C CYS A 6 -2.55 7.61 -11.90
N SER A 7 -3.39 6.61 -11.69
CA SER A 7 -3.08 5.20 -11.92
C SER A 7 -4.35 4.38 -12.16
N GLY A 8 -4.20 3.09 -12.46
CA GLY A 8 -5.34 2.15 -12.40
C GLY A 8 -5.75 1.89 -10.96
N SER A 9 -6.98 1.42 -10.77
CA SER A 9 -7.51 1.20 -9.43
C SER A 9 -6.71 0.12 -8.65
N PRO A 10 -6.24 0.42 -7.41
CA PRO A 10 -5.52 -0.55 -6.61
C PRO A 10 -6.34 -1.81 -6.37
N ASN A 11 -5.71 -2.98 -6.49
CA ASN A 11 -6.35 -4.29 -6.33
C ASN A 11 -7.49 -4.58 -7.35
N HIS A 12 -7.59 -3.80 -8.43
CA HIS A 12 -8.53 -4.03 -9.53
C HIS A 12 -7.75 -4.39 -10.80
N LEU A 13 -7.64 -5.69 -11.05
CA LEU A 13 -7.03 -6.23 -12.26
C LEU A 13 -8.00 -6.09 -13.43
N LYS A 14 -7.52 -5.52 -14.55
CA LYS A 14 -8.25 -5.48 -15.81
C LYS A 14 -7.52 -6.31 -16.84
N ASP A 15 -8.11 -7.43 -17.20
CA ASP A 15 -7.49 -8.36 -18.13
C ASP A 15 -7.28 -7.72 -19.52
N GLY A 16 -6.11 -7.95 -20.13
CA GLY A 16 -5.77 -7.46 -21.47
C GLY A 16 -5.24 -6.02 -21.56
N ILE A 17 -5.26 -5.24 -20.47
CA ILE A 17 -4.65 -3.91 -20.40
C ILE A 17 -3.90 -3.68 -19.09
N GLN A 18 -2.86 -2.87 -19.15
CA GLN A 18 -2.10 -2.40 -17.99
C GLN A 18 -2.29 -0.88 -17.86
N PRO A 19 -2.68 -0.37 -16.68
CA PRO A 19 -2.75 1.05 -16.46
C PRO A 19 -1.33 1.65 -16.41
N LEU A 20 -1.17 2.81 -17.03
CA LEU A 20 0.04 3.62 -16.89
C LEU A 20 -0.13 4.58 -15.71
N VAL A 21 0.96 4.81 -15.00
CA VAL A 21 0.99 5.70 -13.84
C VAL A 21 1.67 7.01 -14.23
N GLY A 22 1.07 8.13 -13.83
CA GLY A 22 1.64 9.45 -14.05
C GLY A 22 1.49 10.34 -12.83
N LEU A 23 2.52 11.14 -12.54
CA LEU A 23 2.41 12.30 -11.66
C LEU A 23 2.14 13.54 -12.52
N ILE A 24 0.98 14.16 -12.33
CA ILE A 24 0.50 15.29 -13.12
C ILE A 24 0.53 16.54 -12.22
N GLU A 25 1.14 17.60 -12.71
CA GLU A 25 1.21 18.91 -12.05
C GLU A 25 -0.07 19.72 -12.26
N THR A 26 -1.15 19.26 -11.61
CA THR A 26 -2.52 19.76 -11.78
C THR A 26 -2.75 21.15 -11.18
N ASP A 27 -1.78 21.68 -10.45
CA ASP A 27 -1.80 23.02 -9.89
C ASP A 27 -1.49 24.11 -10.92
N TRP A 28 -0.86 23.79 -12.04
CA TRP A 28 -0.66 24.74 -13.15
C TRP A 28 -1.22 24.27 -14.49
N LEU A 29 -1.51 22.98 -14.66
CA LEU A 29 -1.94 22.41 -15.94
C LEU A 29 -3.23 23.09 -16.46
N PRO A 30 -3.19 23.81 -17.59
CA PRO A 30 -4.36 24.57 -18.07
C PRO A 30 -5.28 23.74 -18.98
N PHE A 31 -5.03 22.43 -19.12
CA PHE A 31 -5.76 21.52 -20.00
C PHE A 31 -5.97 20.15 -19.35
N PRO A 32 -6.93 19.33 -19.81
CA PRO A 32 -7.18 18.02 -19.22
C PRO A 32 -6.00 17.06 -19.44
N PHE A 33 -5.85 16.08 -18.55
CA PHE A 33 -4.96 14.95 -18.72
C PHE A 33 -5.75 13.67 -19.02
N THR A 34 -5.09 12.67 -19.60
CA THR A 34 -5.69 11.38 -19.91
C THR A 34 -5.25 10.30 -18.93
N MET A 35 -6.16 9.41 -18.54
CA MET A 35 -5.79 8.13 -17.93
C MET A 35 -5.40 7.15 -19.03
N ASN A 36 -4.12 6.80 -19.11
CA ASN A 36 -3.59 5.99 -20.20
C ASN A 36 -3.50 4.52 -19.81
N TRP A 37 -3.82 3.65 -20.77
CA TRP A 37 -3.76 2.21 -20.64
C TRP A 37 -3.01 1.62 -21.83
N VAL A 38 -2.13 0.66 -21.59
CA VAL A 38 -1.46 -0.10 -22.65
C VAL A 38 -2.15 -1.44 -22.81
N PHE A 39 -2.48 -1.80 -24.05
CA PHE A 39 -2.95 -3.15 -24.37
C PHE A 39 -1.79 -4.13 -24.21
N THR A 40 -1.98 -5.16 -23.39
CA THR A 40 -0.98 -6.22 -23.21
C THR A 40 -1.12 -7.31 -24.27
N ARG A 41 -2.22 -7.29 -25.04
CA ARG A 41 -2.46 -8.12 -26.22
C ARG A 41 -3.59 -7.52 -27.08
N PRO A 42 -3.68 -7.85 -28.39
CA PRO A 42 -4.78 -7.41 -29.23
C PRO A 42 -6.14 -7.84 -28.69
N GLY A 43 -7.15 -6.97 -28.77
CA GLY A 43 -8.51 -7.30 -28.33
C GLY A 43 -9.39 -6.08 -28.14
N LYS A 44 -10.50 -6.29 -27.43
CA LYS A 44 -11.45 -5.25 -27.02
C LYS A 44 -11.55 -5.26 -25.51
N ILE A 45 -11.57 -4.08 -24.90
CA ILE A 45 -11.80 -3.91 -23.47
C ILE A 45 -13.11 -3.17 -23.25
N ARG A 46 -13.86 -3.58 -22.23
CA ARG A 46 -15.09 -2.95 -21.79
C ARG A 46 -14.99 -2.66 -20.30
N PHE A 47 -15.30 -1.44 -19.88
CA PHE A 47 -15.50 -1.09 -18.48
C PHE A 47 -16.99 -1.12 -18.18
N GLU A 48 -17.38 -1.81 -17.11
CA GLU A 48 -18.79 -1.85 -16.68
C GLU A 48 -19.18 -0.60 -15.91
N LYS A 49 -20.48 -0.31 -15.84
CA LYS A 49 -20.99 0.80 -15.05
C LYS A 49 -20.59 0.63 -13.58
N GLY A 50 -19.94 1.66 -13.02
CA GLY A 50 -19.45 1.66 -11.64
C GLY A 50 -18.09 0.98 -11.46
N GLU A 51 -17.51 0.40 -12.51
CA GLU A 51 -16.15 -0.11 -12.48
C GLU A 51 -15.15 1.06 -12.38
N PRO A 52 -14.18 1.02 -11.45
CA PRO A 52 -13.21 2.09 -11.33
C PRO A 52 -12.24 2.06 -12.52
N PHE A 53 -12.18 3.16 -13.28
CA PHE A 53 -11.30 3.30 -14.45
C PHE A 53 -9.98 4.04 -14.15
N CYS A 54 -9.93 4.77 -13.04
CA CYS A 54 -8.80 5.58 -12.62
C CYS A 54 -8.80 5.70 -11.09
N PHE A 55 -7.61 5.70 -10.50
CA PHE A 55 -7.39 6.03 -9.11
C PHE A 55 -6.42 7.20 -9.02
N ILE A 56 -6.84 8.21 -8.26
CA ILE A 56 -6.08 9.44 -8.06
C ILE A 56 -5.71 9.57 -6.58
N THR A 57 -4.49 10.01 -6.33
CA THR A 57 -4.04 10.44 -5.00
C THR A 57 -3.32 11.78 -5.11
N LEU A 58 -3.40 12.57 -4.05
CA LEU A 58 -2.73 13.87 -3.98
C LEU A 58 -1.28 13.68 -3.57
N VAL A 59 -0.39 14.41 -4.23
CA VAL A 59 1.05 14.46 -3.92
C VAL A 59 1.45 15.91 -3.76
N GLU A 60 2.08 16.23 -2.63
CA GLU A 60 2.64 17.56 -2.41
C GLU A 60 3.81 17.77 -3.38
N HIS A 61 3.75 18.86 -4.15
CA HIS A 61 4.76 19.13 -5.17
C HIS A 61 6.14 19.35 -4.53
N ARG A 62 7.19 18.78 -5.13
CA ARG A 62 8.61 18.86 -4.69
C ARG A 62 8.93 18.32 -3.31
N LYS A 63 7.95 17.82 -2.54
CA LYS A 63 8.21 17.32 -1.18
C LYS A 63 9.26 16.21 -1.14
N MET A 64 9.27 15.36 -2.18
CA MET A 64 10.26 14.30 -2.33
C MET A 64 11.67 14.82 -2.63
N GLU A 65 11.84 16.03 -3.19
CA GLU A 65 13.15 16.66 -3.43
C GLU A 65 13.87 16.98 -2.12
N GLU A 66 13.14 17.13 -1.01
CA GLU A 66 13.68 17.37 0.33
C GLU A 66 14.17 16.07 1.01
N VAL A 67 13.88 14.90 0.45
CA VAL A 67 14.14 13.61 1.07
C VAL A 67 15.43 13.00 0.52
N THR A 68 16.41 12.79 1.39
CA THR A 68 17.60 11.98 1.08
C THR A 68 17.47 10.61 1.74
N PRO A 69 17.25 9.52 0.98
CA PRO A 69 17.18 8.18 1.56
C PRO A 69 18.55 7.71 2.05
N ILE A 70 18.59 7.07 3.22
CA ILE A 70 19.79 6.45 3.77
C ILE A 70 19.55 4.94 3.82
N ILE A 71 20.43 4.16 3.17
CA ILE A 71 20.42 2.70 3.26
C ILE A 71 21.27 2.30 4.47
N ARG A 72 20.71 1.50 5.37
CA ARG A 72 21.41 0.92 6.54
C ARG A 72 21.14 -0.58 6.60
N SER A 73 22.10 -1.36 7.09
CA SER A 73 21.86 -2.78 7.34
C SER A 73 21.02 -2.95 8.61
N LEU A 74 20.25 -4.04 8.70
CA LEU A 74 19.39 -4.31 9.85
C LEU A 74 20.21 -4.49 11.13
N GLU A 75 21.40 -5.08 11.02
CA GLU A 75 22.35 -5.32 12.10
C GLU A 75 22.81 -4.01 12.78
N SER A 76 22.78 -2.89 12.06
CA SER A 76 23.12 -1.58 12.61
C SER A 76 22.08 -1.01 13.59
N ASN A 77 20.91 -1.64 13.71
CA ASN A 77 19.87 -1.33 14.68
C ASN A 77 19.49 -2.58 15.50
N PRO A 78 20.20 -2.88 16.61
CA PRO A 78 20.02 -4.10 17.38
C PRO A 78 18.59 -4.30 17.92
N VAL A 79 17.88 -3.21 18.24
CA VAL A 79 16.50 -3.27 18.73
C VAL A 79 15.56 -3.75 17.63
N MET A 80 15.62 -3.12 16.46
CA MET A 80 14.80 -3.52 15.31
C MET A 80 15.15 -4.93 14.82
N HIS A 81 16.44 -5.29 14.86
CA HIS A 81 16.89 -6.65 14.55
C HIS A 81 16.28 -7.68 15.53
N GLY A 82 16.31 -7.41 16.84
CA GLY A 82 15.68 -8.27 17.84
C GLY A 82 14.16 -8.43 17.65
N GLN A 83 13.45 -7.34 17.33
CA GLN A 83 12.02 -7.36 17.01
C GLN A 83 11.74 -8.21 15.75
N PHE A 84 12.57 -8.09 14.72
CA PHE A 84 12.48 -8.91 13.51
C PHE A 84 12.70 -10.40 13.81
N GLU A 85 13.72 -10.74 14.61
CA GLU A 85 14.00 -12.13 14.99
C GLU A 85 12.86 -12.75 15.80
N ALA A 86 12.25 -11.99 16.73
CA ALA A 86 11.07 -12.42 17.46
C ALA A 86 9.87 -12.66 16.55
N TRP A 87 9.59 -11.70 15.66
CA TRP A 87 8.58 -11.85 14.61
C TRP A 87 8.82 -13.12 13.77
N ASN A 88 10.06 -13.34 13.32
CA ASN A 88 10.43 -14.45 12.45
C ASN A 88 10.23 -15.81 13.13
N ARG A 89 10.62 -15.94 14.41
CA ARG A 89 10.36 -17.14 15.22
C ARG A 89 8.87 -17.43 15.32
N GLN A 90 8.06 -16.43 15.70
CA GLN A 90 6.61 -16.58 15.85
C GLN A 90 5.92 -16.90 14.51
N ARG A 91 6.38 -16.28 13.41
CA ARG A 91 5.84 -16.53 12.07
C ARG A 91 6.15 -17.93 11.58
N THR A 92 7.36 -18.42 11.87
CA THR A 92 7.80 -19.77 11.53
C THR A 92 6.99 -20.81 12.31
N ASP A 93 6.82 -20.63 13.62
CA ASP A 93 5.99 -21.50 14.45
C ASP A 93 4.52 -21.54 13.97
N PHE A 94 3.92 -20.37 13.75
CA PHE A 94 2.56 -20.26 13.26
C PHE A 94 2.37 -21.00 11.92
N ASN A 95 3.29 -20.83 10.97
CA ASN A 95 3.21 -21.53 9.67
C ASN A 95 3.33 -23.05 9.84
N LYS A 96 4.16 -23.55 10.76
CA LYS A 96 4.26 -24.98 11.07
C LYS A 96 2.94 -25.51 11.65
N ARG A 97 2.37 -24.81 12.64
CA ARG A 97 1.09 -25.18 13.26
C ARG A 97 -0.06 -25.17 12.26
N LEU A 98 -0.10 -24.16 11.40
CA LEU A 98 -1.09 -24.06 10.32
C LEU A 98 -0.96 -25.23 9.33
N ALA A 99 0.26 -25.59 8.93
CA ALA A 99 0.51 -26.72 8.04
C ALA A 99 0.16 -28.08 8.67
N SER A 100 0.30 -28.21 9.99
CA SER A 100 -0.12 -29.41 10.74
C SER A 100 -1.62 -29.47 11.02
N GLY A 101 -2.40 -28.46 10.59
CA GLY A 101 -3.85 -28.42 10.79
C GLY A 101 -4.28 -28.08 12.21
N ASP A 102 -3.44 -27.35 12.97
CA ASP A 102 -3.80 -26.84 14.30
C ASP A 102 -5.07 -25.96 14.20
N PRO A 103 -6.18 -26.34 14.86
CA PRO A 103 -7.44 -25.59 14.79
C PRO A 103 -7.32 -24.15 15.29
N ASP A 104 -6.42 -23.88 16.24
CA ASP A 104 -6.27 -22.54 16.81
C ASP A 104 -5.44 -21.64 15.89
N ALA A 105 -4.40 -22.18 15.24
CA ALA A 105 -3.70 -21.47 14.16
C ALA A 105 -4.62 -21.18 12.96
N ALA A 106 -5.52 -22.11 12.62
CA ALA A 106 -6.50 -21.93 11.55
C ALA A 106 -7.52 -20.83 11.87
N LYS A 107 -7.99 -20.73 13.13
CA LYS A 107 -8.89 -19.64 13.58
C LYS A 107 -8.21 -18.27 13.56
N GLU A 108 -6.92 -18.21 13.92
CA GLU A 108 -6.14 -16.97 13.85
C GLU A 108 -5.99 -16.47 12.40
N ALA A 109 -5.97 -17.38 11.43
CA ALA A 109 -5.86 -17.20 9.97
C ALA A 109 -4.55 -16.53 9.50
N TRP A 110 -4.14 -15.43 10.15
CA TRP A 110 -2.87 -14.74 9.96
C TRP A 110 -2.53 -13.89 11.18
N GLN A 111 -1.24 -13.69 11.44
CA GLN A 111 -0.75 -12.86 12.54
C GLN A 111 -0.98 -11.36 12.25
N ARG A 112 -1.91 -10.73 12.96
CA ARG A 112 -2.46 -9.39 12.68
C ARG A 112 -1.71 -8.22 13.33
N PHE A 113 -0.43 -8.37 13.66
CA PHE A 113 0.35 -7.38 14.42
C PHE A 113 0.24 -5.97 13.84
N TYR A 114 0.50 -5.79 12.54
CA TYR A 114 0.35 -4.49 11.89
C TYR A 114 -1.08 -3.96 11.96
N PHE A 115 -2.10 -4.80 11.71
CA PHE A 115 -3.49 -4.36 11.72
C PHE A 115 -3.95 -3.89 13.11
N LYS A 116 -3.42 -4.50 14.17
CA LYS A 116 -3.71 -4.15 15.56
C LYS A 116 -2.84 -3.01 16.09
N GLY A 117 -1.75 -2.66 15.41
CA GLY A 117 -0.74 -1.75 15.94
C GLY A 117 -0.01 -2.37 17.14
N GLU A 118 0.37 -3.64 17.03
CA GLU A 118 1.11 -4.39 18.05
C GLU A 118 2.48 -4.81 17.52
N LEU A 119 3.44 -5.01 18.42
CA LEU A 119 4.71 -5.66 18.12
C LEU A 119 4.70 -7.10 18.63
N PRO A 120 5.49 -8.00 18.04
CA PRO A 120 5.69 -9.34 18.60
C PRO A 120 6.43 -9.26 19.93
N GLU A 121 5.90 -9.95 20.94
CA GLU A 121 6.42 -9.92 22.32
C GLU A 121 6.38 -8.49 22.92
N GLU A 122 6.77 -8.32 24.19
CA GLU A 122 6.88 -7.00 24.82
C GLU A 122 8.19 -6.28 24.42
N LEU A 123 8.54 -6.31 23.12
CA LEU A 123 9.79 -5.74 22.58
C LEU A 123 9.67 -4.26 22.21
N GLY A 124 8.63 -3.59 22.71
CA GLY A 124 8.40 -2.16 22.55
C GLY A 124 6.94 -1.81 22.31
N THR A 125 6.69 -0.53 22.08
CA THR A 125 5.35 -0.01 21.77
C THR A 125 5.28 0.34 20.29
N ALA A 126 4.18 -0.03 19.63
CA ALA A 126 3.92 0.45 18.29
C ALA A 126 3.75 1.99 18.29
N PRO A 127 4.00 2.68 17.16
CA PRO A 127 3.82 4.11 17.09
C PRO A 127 2.39 4.54 17.42
N GLU A 128 2.22 5.54 18.29
CA GLU A 128 0.91 6.12 18.64
C GLU A 128 0.15 6.64 17.41
N THR A 129 0.87 6.96 16.34
CA THR A 129 0.34 7.47 15.07
C THR A 129 -0.17 6.39 14.11
N HIS A 130 -0.10 5.11 14.50
CA HIS A 130 -0.61 3.99 13.70
C HIS A 130 -2.10 4.18 13.41
N ALA A 131 -2.49 3.93 12.16
CA ALA A 131 -3.91 3.91 11.78
C ALA A 131 -4.15 2.88 10.68
N ASN A 132 -5.22 2.12 10.83
CA ASN A 132 -5.79 1.28 9.80
C ASN A 132 -7.05 2.00 9.25
N LYS A 133 -7.17 2.17 7.93
CA LYS A 133 -8.24 2.96 7.27
C LYS A 133 -8.10 4.48 7.43
N ARG A 134 -7.48 5.11 6.43
CA ARG A 134 -7.54 6.56 6.23
C ARG A 134 -8.77 6.91 5.39
N ARG A 135 -9.42 8.04 5.69
CA ARG A 135 -10.54 8.56 4.91
C ARG A 135 -10.29 10.03 4.58
N LEU A 136 -10.55 10.39 3.34
CA LEU A 136 -10.69 11.79 2.95
C LEU A 136 -12.11 12.26 3.25
N GLN A 137 -12.27 13.56 3.47
CA GLN A 137 -13.59 14.17 3.51
C GLN A 137 -14.26 14.05 2.13
N THR A 138 -15.59 13.98 2.10
CA THR A 138 -16.34 14.00 0.84
C THR A 138 -16.02 15.28 0.07
N PRO A 139 -15.67 15.19 -1.23
CA PRO A 139 -15.44 16.37 -2.06
C PRO A 139 -16.65 17.30 -2.03
N ARG A 140 -16.40 18.61 -1.89
CA ARG A 140 -17.42 19.64 -2.06
C ARG A 140 -17.33 20.18 -3.48
N LEU A 141 -18.45 20.28 -4.17
CA LEU A 141 -18.54 21.04 -5.41
C LEU A 141 -18.50 22.52 -5.03
N ALA A 142 -17.59 23.27 -5.66
CA ALA A 142 -17.51 24.72 -5.54
C ALA A 142 -18.51 25.39 -6.49
#